data_AF-A0A3M6TKL1-F1
#
_entry.id   AF-A0A3M6TKL1-F1
#
_cell.length_a   1.000
_cell.length_b   1.000
_cell.length_c   1.000
_cell.angle_alpha   90.00
_cell.angle_beta   90.00
_cell.angle_gamma   90.00
#
_symmetry.space_group_name_H-M   'P 1'
#
loop_
_entity.id
_entity.type
_entity.pdbx_description
1 polymer ?
#
loop_
_entity_poly.entity_id
_entity_poly.type
_entity_poly.pdbx_seq_one_letter_code
_entity_poly.pdbx_strand_id
1 'polypeptide(L)'
;MGLRSASSAMKNLAIHDNVEFIFYNNDTANWADGQERCSQDGGHLVTLETIRKWEFISQEIQNLSNPRDDEWYIGLHLNNKTWTWINGKPMNKSTLLWQPNEPSGDGTCVVIAKDYPPQTYGKYNDLSCETIKGFICEGQEMDVPSMHPLRVGVKGLNA
;
A
#
# COMPACT_ATOMS: atom_id res chain seq x y z
N MET A 1 9.66 34.35 -5.09
CA MET A 1 9.23 33.06 -5.67
C MET A 1 9.61 31.99 -4.66
N GLY A 2 8.79 31.77 -3.63
CA GLY A 2 7.73 30.78 -3.68
C GLY A 2 8.15 29.61 -2.78
N LEU A 3 8.03 29.78 -1.47
CA LEU A 3 8.21 28.70 -0.50
C LEU A 3 7.20 27.61 -0.86
N ARG A 4 7.68 26.43 -1.25
CA ARG A 4 6.84 25.24 -1.36
C ARG A 4 6.43 24.85 0.06
N SER A 5 5.33 25.42 0.54
CA SER A 5 4.60 24.87 1.68
C SER A 5 3.86 23.63 1.19
N ALA A 6 4.56 22.49 1.15
CA ALA A 6 3.87 21.22 1.21
C ALA A 6 3.52 21.03 2.68
N SER A 7 2.28 21.36 3.05
CA SER A 7 1.70 20.84 4.28
C SER A 7 1.68 19.32 4.12
N SER A 8 2.73 18.65 4.59
CA SER A 8 2.70 17.21 4.73
C SER A 8 1.69 16.94 5.83
N ALA A 9 0.45 16.60 5.46
CA ALA A 9 -0.41 15.84 6.35
C ALA A 9 0.44 14.69 6.91
N MET A 10 0.35 14.44 8.21
CA MET A 10 1.15 13.42 8.87
C MET A 10 0.87 12.07 8.20
N LYS A 11 1.78 11.63 7.32
CA LYS A 11 1.74 10.31 6.71
C LYS A 11 2.01 9.31 7.83
N ASN A 12 1.18 8.28 7.95
CA ASN A 12 1.48 7.17 8.85
C ASN A 12 2.43 6.21 8.12
N LEU A 13 3.53 5.85 8.75
CA LEU A 13 4.60 5.05 8.15
C LEU A 13 4.85 3.82 9.02
N ALA A 14 4.99 2.66 8.38
CA ALA A 14 5.41 1.43 9.04
C ALA A 14 6.37 0.63 8.15
N ILE A 15 7.22 -0.19 8.75
CA ILE A 15 8.18 -1.05 8.04
C ILE A 15 7.90 -2.50 8.39
N HIS A 16 7.81 -3.36 7.38
CA HIS A 16 7.66 -4.80 7.54
C HIS A 16 8.49 -5.52 6.49
N ASP A 17 9.28 -6.53 6.90
CA ASP A 17 10.16 -7.30 6.01
C ASP A 17 11.03 -6.44 5.08
N ASN A 18 11.64 -5.38 5.61
CA ASN A 18 12.48 -4.41 4.88
C ASN A 18 11.74 -3.62 3.77
N VAL A 19 10.41 -3.61 3.80
CA VAL A 19 9.57 -2.80 2.92
C VAL A 19 8.92 -1.69 3.74
N GLU A 20 8.98 -0.47 3.24
CA GLU A 20 8.27 0.69 3.80
C GLU A 20 6.83 0.73 3.28
N PHE A 21 5.89 1.01 4.19
CA PHE A 21 4.48 1.20 3.89
C PHE A 21 4.04 2.58 4.36
N ILE A 22 3.31 3.29 3.48
CA ILE A 22 2.80 4.64 3.75
C ILE A 22 1.27 4.60 3.68
N PHE A 23 0.61 4.98 4.78
CA PHE A 23 -0.84 4.98 4.89
C PHE A 23 -1.37 6.40 4.77
N TYR A 24 -2.07 6.66 3.66
CA TYR A 24 -2.75 7.91 3.39
C TYR A 24 -4.21 7.81 3.81
N ASN A 25 -4.48 8.06 5.10
CA ASN A 25 -5.83 8.04 5.67
C ASN A 25 -6.52 9.41 5.63
N ASN A 26 -5.77 10.51 5.76
CA ASN A 26 -6.32 11.88 5.72
C ASN A 26 -6.23 12.52 4.33
N ASP A 27 -5.38 11.97 3.48
CA ASP A 27 -5.25 12.37 2.09
C ASP A 27 -5.94 11.32 1.24
N THR A 28 -6.86 11.76 0.39
CA THR A 28 -7.76 10.86 -0.32
C THR A 28 -7.71 11.14 -1.82
N ALA A 29 -7.83 10.08 -2.61
CA ALA A 29 -7.67 10.12 -4.05
C ALA A 29 -8.54 9.05 -4.71
N ASN A 30 -8.78 9.17 -6.01
CA ASN A 30 -9.24 8.03 -6.81
C ASN A 30 -8.10 7.00 -6.93
N TRP A 31 -8.37 5.81 -7.46
CA TRP A 31 -7.36 4.74 -7.48
C TRP A 31 -6.12 5.11 -8.32
N ALA A 32 -6.32 5.77 -9.47
CA ALA A 32 -5.24 6.16 -10.37
C ALA A 32 -4.33 7.23 -9.76
N ASP A 33 -4.92 8.26 -9.15
CA ASP A 33 -4.20 9.33 -8.47
C ASP A 33 -3.49 8.81 -7.20
N GLY A 34 -4.10 7.86 -6.48
CA GLY A 34 -3.46 7.17 -5.35
C GLY A 34 -2.23 6.39 -5.80
N GLN A 35 -2.33 5.66 -6.91
CA GLN A 35 -1.18 4.99 -7.54
C GLN A 35 -0.11 5.98 -7.99
N GLU A 36 -0.48 7.12 -8.57
CA GLU A 36 0.47 8.15 -8.96
C GLU A 36 1.25 8.68 -7.74
N ARG A 37 0.55 8.96 -6.63
CA ARG A 37 1.19 9.42 -5.39
C ARG A 37 2.14 8.37 -4.81
N CYS A 38 1.74 7.11 -4.79
CA CYS A 38 2.65 6.03 -4.40
C CYS A 38 3.87 5.94 -5.31
N SER A 39 3.69 6.18 -6.62
CA SER A 39 4.80 6.22 -7.58
C SER A 39 5.75 7.40 -7.32
N GLN A 40 5.22 8.55 -6.94
CA GLN A 40 6.00 9.74 -6.55
C GLN A 40 6.80 9.50 -5.26
N ASP A 41 6.29 8.66 -4.35
CA ASP A 41 7.00 8.19 -3.16
C ASP A 41 7.93 6.99 -3.42
N GLY A 42 8.15 6.61 -4.69
CA GLY A 42 9.10 5.55 -5.07
C GLY A 42 8.56 4.13 -4.98
N GLY A 43 7.24 3.96 -4.88
CA GLY A 43 6.55 2.67 -4.74
C GLY A 43 5.34 2.52 -5.65
N HIS A 44 4.37 1.73 -5.19
CA HIS A 44 3.06 1.56 -5.83
C HIS A 44 1.99 1.31 -4.77
N LEU A 45 0.71 1.26 -5.14
CA LEU A 45 -0.35 0.83 -4.23
C LEU A 45 -0.03 -0.57 -3.69
N VAL A 46 -0.27 -0.79 -2.40
CA VAL A 46 0.14 -2.00 -1.70
C VAL A 46 -0.42 -3.25 -2.35
N THR A 47 0.46 -4.22 -2.55
CA THR A 47 0.09 -5.57 -2.97
C THR A 47 0.02 -6.46 -1.75
N LEU A 48 -0.85 -7.48 -1.73
CA LEU A 48 -1.04 -8.37 -0.57
C LEU A 48 -0.91 -9.83 -1.02
N GLU A 49 0.19 -10.18 -1.70
CA GLU A 49 0.36 -11.53 -2.28
C GLU A 49 0.64 -12.62 -1.23
N THR A 50 0.94 -12.24 0.01
CA THR A 50 1.21 -13.18 1.11
C THR A 50 0.28 -12.92 2.29
N ILE A 51 -0.10 -13.99 3.01
CA ILE A 51 -0.93 -13.87 4.21
C ILE A 51 -0.25 -13.01 5.27
N ARG A 52 1.08 -13.10 5.39
CA ARG A 52 1.88 -12.32 6.34
C ARG A 52 1.77 -10.82 6.07
N LYS A 53 1.86 -10.41 4.80
CA LYS A 53 1.71 -9.01 4.40
C LYS A 53 0.26 -8.54 4.59
N TRP A 54 -0.72 -9.40 4.29
CA TRP A 54 -2.12 -9.11 4.62
C TRP A 54 -2.33 -8.90 6.12
N GLU A 55 -1.84 -9.80 6.98
CA GLU A 55 -1.98 -9.70 8.44
C GLU A 55 -1.39 -8.40 8.97
N PHE A 56 -0.20 -8.04 8.50
CA PHE A 56 0.45 -6.78 8.88
C PHE A 56 -0.39 -5.56 8.49
N ILE A 57 -0.75 -5.42 7.20
CA ILE A 57 -1.54 -4.27 6.73
C ILE A 57 -2.91 -4.22 7.41
N SER A 58 -3.55 -5.38 7.54
CA SER A 58 -4.84 -5.54 8.19
C SER A 58 -4.80 -5.14 9.66
N GLN A 59 -3.68 -5.35 10.37
CA GLN A 59 -3.50 -4.88 11.75
C GLN A 59 -3.25 -3.38 11.83
N GLU A 60 -2.40 -2.84 10.96
CA GLU A 60 -2.07 -1.41 10.96
C GLU A 60 -3.31 -0.54 10.75
N ILE A 61 -4.15 -0.85 9.75
CA ILE A 61 -5.34 -0.02 9.42
C ILE A 61 -6.38 0.06 10.56
N GLN A 62 -6.34 -0.84 11.53
CA GLN A 62 -7.29 -0.89 12.65
C GLN A 62 -6.99 0.15 13.70
N ASN A 63 -5.70 0.46 13.83
CA ASN A 63 -5.19 1.47 14.73
C ASN A 63 -5.26 2.87 14.10
N LEU A 64 -5.56 2.95 12.81
CA LEU A 64 -5.72 4.21 12.10
C LEU A 64 -7.16 4.74 12.20
N SER A 65 -7.26 6.06 12.16
CA SER A 65 -8.52 6.77 11.92
C SER A 65 -8.62 7.14 10.46
N ASN A 66 -9.67 6.72 9.78
CA ASN A 66 -10.00 7.19 8.44
C ASN A 66 -11.25 8.07 8.53
N PRO A 67 -11.12 9.41 8.40
CA PRO A 67 -12.24 10.33 8.57
C PRO A 67 -13.31 10.18 7.48
N ARG A 68 -13.11 9.34 6.47
CA ARG A 68 -14.03 9.14 5.36
C ARG A 68 -14.94 7.93 5.56
N ASP A 69 -14.38 6.73 5.50
CA ASP A 69 -15.18 5.49 5.37
C ASP A 69 -14.44 4.20 5.81
N ASP A 70 -13.34 4.32 6.56
CA ASP A 70 -12.62 3.15 7.11
C ASP A 70 -12.18 2.11 6.05
N GLU A 71 -11.97 2.55 4.81
CA GLU A 71 -11.49 1.75 3.68
C GLU A 71 -10.31 2.44 2.97
N TRP A 72 -9.38 1.64 2.43
CA TRP A 72 -8.22 2.14 1.68
C TRP A 72 -8.01 1.38 0.38
N TYR A 73 -7.67 2.09 -0.69
CA TYR A 73 -7.24 1.47 -1.94
C TYR A 73 -5.97 0.64 -1.76
N ILE A 74 -6.00 -0.52 -2.41
CA ILE A 74 -4.87 -1.43 -2.58
C ILE A 74 -4.59 -1.63 -4.08
N GLY A 75 -3.45 -2.23 -4.40
CA GLY A 75 -3.01 -2.44 -5.79
C GLY A 75 -3.73 -3.55 -6.53
N LEU A 76 -4.80 -4.15 -5.99
CA LEU A 76 -5.60 -5.16 -6.67
C LEU A 76 -6.61 -4.48 -7.60
N HIS A 77 -6.64 -4.89 -8.86
CA HIS A 77 -7.60 -4.37 -9.83
C HIS A 77 -8.02 -5.45 -10.83
N LEU A 78 -9.19 -5.26 -11.46
CA LEU A 78 -9.67 -6.17 -12.48
C LEU A 78 -8.98 -5.83 -13.81
N ASN A 79 -8.18 -6.77 -14.32
CA ASN A 79 -7.52 -6.66 -15.61
C ASN A 79 -7.95 -7.80 -16.51
N ASN A 80 -8.61 -7.50 -17.65
CA ASN A 80 -9.09 -8.51 -18.59
C ASN A 80 -9.84 -9.69 -17.91
N LYS A 81 -10.78 -9.36 -17.00
CA LYS A 81 -11.59 -10.31 -16.21
C LYS A 81 -10.84 -11.09 -15.13
N THR A 82 -9.58 -10.73 -14.85
CA THR A 82 -8.77 -11.38 -13.83
C THR A 82 -8.27 -10.36 -12.82
N TRP A 83 -8.50 -10.62 -11.53
CA TRP A 83 -7.93 -9.82 -10.45
C TRP A 83 -6.40 -9.95 -10.49
N THR A 84 -5.73 -8.81 -10.65
CA THR A 84 -4.28 -8.74 -10.85
C THR A 84 -3.70 -7.67 -9.94
N TRP A 85 -2.53 -7.95 -9.36
CA TRP A 85 -1.81 -6.95 -8.59
C TRP A 85 -1.14 -5.95 -9.52
N ILE A 86 -1.02 -4.69 -9.10
CA ILE A 86 -0.40 -3.60 -9.88
C ILE A 86 1.03 -3.93 -10.34
N ASN A 87 1.75 -4.78 -9.61
CA ASN A 87 3.08 -5.27 -9.99
C ASN A 87 3.07 -6.39 -11.06
N GLY A 88 1.90 -6.69 -11.63
CA GLY A 88 1.70 -7.69 -12.68
C GLY A 88 1.62 -9.13 -12.19
N LYS A 89 1.81 -9.40 -10.89
CA LYS A 89 1.69 -10.76 -10.37
C LYS A 89 0.23 -11.21 -10.38
N PRO A 90 -0.03 -12.48 -10.76
CA PRO A 90 -1.37 -13.02 -10.68
C PRO A 90 -1.81 -13.13 -9.22
N MET A 91 -3.10 -12.93 -9.01
CA MET A 91 -3.70 -13.13 -7.70
C MET A 91 -3.68 -14.62 -7.32
N ASN A 92 -3.42 -14.91 -6.04
CA ASN A 92 -3.60 -16.23 -5.44
C ASN A 92 -4.96 -16.29 -4.73
N LYS A 93 -5.77 -17.32 -5.00
CA LYS A 93 -7.09 -17.50 -4.38
C LYS A 93 -7.01 -17.67 -2.85
N SER A 94 -5.89 -18.19 -2.33
CA SER A 94 -5.73 -18.40 -0.88
C SER A 94 -5.48 -17.11 -0.09
N THR A 95 -5.15 -16.00 -0.76
CA THR A 95 -4.90 -14.69 -0.12
C THR A 95 -5.98 -13.66 -0.43
N LEU A 96 -7.07 -14.12 -1.07
CA LEU A 96 -8.18 -13.29 -1.48
C LEU A 96 -9.27 -13.35 -0.42
N LEU A 97 -9.29 -12.33 0.44
CA LEU A 97 -10.14 -12.28 1.62
C LEU A 97 -11.30 -11.32 1.37
N TRP A 98 -12.14 -11.63 0.39
CA TRP A 98 -13.33 -10.84 0.08
C TRP A 98 -14.28 -10.74 1.28
N GLN A 99 -14.97 -9.60 1.39
CA GLN A 99 -16.13 -9.47 2.24
C GLN A 99 -17.24 -10.44 1.80
N PRO A 100 -18.20 -10.78 2.68
CA PRO A 100 -19.36 -11.57 2.28
C PRO A 100 -20.07 -10.94 1.08
N ASN A 101 -20.30 -11.73 0.03
CA ASN A 101 -20.91 -11.33 -1.25
C ASN A 101 -20.01 -10.52 -2.20
N GLU A 102 -18.74 -10.30 -1.85
CA GLU A 102 -17.77 -9.68 -2.76
C GLU A 102 -16.97 -10.74 -3.56
N PRO A 103 -16.53 -10.43 -4.79
CA PRO A 103 -16.78 -9.18 -5.48
C PRO A 103 -18.22 -9.11 -6.04
N SER A 104 -18.89 -7.99 -5.84
CA SER A 104 -20.27 -7.70 -6.21
C SER A 104 -20.39 -7.18 -7.66
N GLY A 105 -19.29 -6.67 -8.23
CA GLY A 105 -19.26 -6.08 -9.56
C GLY A 105 -19.56 -4.59 -9.58
N ASP A 106 -19.44 -3.93 -8.42
CA ASP A 106 -19.59 -2.47 -8.26
C ASP A 106 -18.41 -1.69 -8.86
N GLY A 107 -17.32 -2.37 -9.21
CA GLY A 107 -16.33 -1.82 -10.14
C GLY A 107 -15.13 -2.72 -10.39
N THR A 108 -13.98 -2.09 -10.59
CA THR A 108 -12.75 -2.78 -11.03
C THR A 108 -11.55 -2.47 -10.15
N CYS A 109 -11.72 -1.65 -9.10
CA CYS A 109 -10.69 -1.32 -8.14
C CYS A 109 -11.07 -1.84 -6.77
N VAL A 110 -10.08 -2.15 -5.95
CA VAL A 110 -10.30 -2.85 -4.68
C VAL A 110 -9.82 -2.01 -3.52
N VAL A 111 -10.61 -2.02 -2.44
CA VAL A 111 -10.23 -1.49 -1.15
C VAL A 111 -10.06 -2.61 -0.13
N ILE A 112 -9.19 -2.39 0.86
CA ILE A 112 -9.16 -3.14 2.11
C ILE A 112 -9.91 -2.34 3.17
N ALA A 113 -10.82 -3.00 3.88
CA ALA A 113 -11.58 -2.39 4.95
C ALA A 113 -10.91 -2.56 6.30
N LYS A 114 -11.17 -1.62 7.21
CA LYS A 114 -10.98 -1.77 8.65
C LYS A 114 -11.88 -2.89 9.17
N ASP A 115 -12.85 -2.59 10.03
CA ASP A 115 -13.94 -3.48 10.40
C ASP A 115 -15.25 -2.86 9.88
N TYR A 116 -15.29 -2.63 8.57
CA TYR A 116 -16.39 -1.95 7.89
C TYR A 116 -16.80 -2.70 6.61
N PRO A 117 -18.02 -3.27 6.55
CA PRO A 117 -18.99 -3.36 7.63
C PRO A 117 -18.46 -4.24 8.80
N PRO A 118 -19.09 -4.23 9.99
CA PRO A 118 -18.60 -5.00 11.13
C PRO A 118 -18.39 -6.49 10.81
N GLN A 119 -17.36 -7.10 11.41
CA GLN A 119 -16.89 -8.47 11.16
C GLN A 119 -16.25 -8.70 9.78
N THR A 120 -15.75 -7.62 9.16
CA THR A 120 -15.02 -7.68 7.89
C THR A 120 -13.58 -7.20 7.96
N TYR A 121 -13.00 -7.24 9.16
CA TYR A 121 -11.58 -7.04 9.44
C TYR A 121 -10.63 -7.38 8.26
N GLY A 122 -10.06 -6.36 7.63
CA GLY A 122 -9.06 -6.50 6.57
C GLY A 122 -9.56 -7.14 5.29
N LYS A 123 -10.88 -7.29 5.13
CA LYS A 123 -11.46 -7.93 3.95
C LYS A 123 -11.63 -6.92 2.81
N TYR A 124 -11.71 -7.47 1.61
CA TYR A 124 -11.71 -6.70 0.38
C TYR A 124 -13.12 -6.42 -0.13
N ASN A 125 -13.29 -5.27 -0.77
CA ASN A 125 -14.49 -4.84 -1.47
C ASN A 125 -14.11 -4.28 -2.84
N ASP A 126 -14.87 -4.60 -3.90
CA ASP A 126 -14.68 -3.97 -5.20
C ASP A 126 -15.62 -2.79 -5.40
N LEU A 127 -15.12 -1.75 -6.06
CA LEU A 127 -15.87 -0.53 -6.28
C LEU A 127 -15.33 0.25 -7.49
N SER A 128 -16.09 1.27 -7.89
CA SER A 128 -15.67 2.19 -8.96
C SER A 128 -14.33 2.86 -8.63
N CYS A 129 -13.38 2.78 -9.56
CA CYS A 129 -12.05 3.38 -9.42
C CYS A 129 -12.08 4.91 -9.21
N GLU A 130 -13.20 5.56 -9.55
CA GLU A 130 -13.43 7.00 -9.41
C GLU A 130 -13.88 7.40 -7.99
N THR A 131 -14.21 6.43 -7.11
CA THR A 131 -14.49 6.79 -5.72
C THR A 131 -13.23 7.33 -5.07
N ILE A 132 -13.39 8.32 -4.20
CA ILE A 132 -12.25 8.91 -3.50
C ILE A 132 -12.13 8.20 -2.15
N LYS A 133 -10.98 7.61 -1.86
CA LYS A 133 -10.71 6.81 -0.65
C LYS A 133 -9.34 7.16 -0.08
N GLY A 134 -9.05 6.71 1.14
CA GLY A 134 -7.67 6.57 1.58
C GLY A 134 -6.93 5.57 0.69
N PHE A 135 -5.61 5.53 0.75
CA PHE A 135 -4.81 4.57 -0.02
C PHE A 135 -3.53 4.19 0.74
N ILE A 136 -2.97 3.03 0.41
CA ILE A 136 -1.78 2.51 1.07
C ILE A 136 -0.72 2.26 0.01
N CYS A 137 0.47 2.82 0.22
CA CYS A 137 1.62 2.61 -0.64
C CYS A 137 2.55 1.54 -0.06
N GLU A 138 3.15 0.76 -0.95
CA GLU A 138 4.25 -0.17 -0.71
C GLU A 138 5.47 0.36 -1.47
N GLY A 139 6.56 0.60 -0.75
CA GLY A 139 7.85 0.96 -1.32
C GLY A 139 8.58 -0.23 -1.93
N GLN A 140 9.78 0.00 -2.48
CA GLN A 140 10.65 -1.09 -2.89
C GLN A 140 11.27 -1.77 -1.66
N GLU A 141 11.54 -3.07 -1.79
CA GLU A 141 12.34 -3.78 -0.78
C GLU A 141 13.69 -3.09 -0.65
N MET A 142 14.05 -2.72 0.58
CA MET A 142 15.36 -2.13 0.83
C MET A 142 16.41 -3.21 0.61
N ASP A 143 17.07 -3.17 -0.55
CA ASP A 143 18.26 -3.96 -0.81
C ASP A 143 19.33 -3.62 0.24
N VAL A 144 19.56 -4.52 1.19
CA VAL A 144 20.69 -4.46 2.13
C VAL A 144 21.95 -5.10 1.51
N PRO A 145 22.63 -4.46 0.53
CA PRO A 145 24.08 -4.64 0.39
C PRO A 145 24.94 -3.36 0.46
N SER A 146 24.44 -2.23 0.98
CA SER A 146 25.23 -0.97 1.10
C SER A 146 25.87 -0.69 2.47
N MET A 147 25.71 -1.55 3.48
CA MET A 147 26.55 -1.52 4.69
C MET A 147 27.85 -2.32 4.48
N HIS A 148 28.47 -2.22 3.31
CA HIS A 148 29.89 -2.54 3.21
C HIS A 148 30.64 -1.49 4.04
N PRO A 149 31.47 -1.88 5.04
CA PRO A 149 32.29 -0.90 5.71
C PRO A 149 33.13 -0.21 4.64
N LEU A 150 33.06 1.13 4.61
CA LEU A 150 34.00 1.95 3.85
C LEU A 150 35.38 1.35 4.09
N ARG A 151 36.04 0.89 3.01
CA ARG A 151 37.42 0.43 3.08
C ARG A 151 38.20 1.53 3.79
N VAL A 152 38.61 1.30 5.04
CA VAL A 152 39.56 2.16 5.72
C VAL A 152 40.79 2.16 4.81
N GLY A 153 41.05 3.30 4.19
CA GLY A 153 42.26 3.51 3.42
C GLY A 153 43.44 3.47 4.36
N VAL A 154 43.94 2.28 4.67
CA VAL A 154 45.29 2.12 5.22
C VAL A 154 46.23 2.39 4.06
N LYS A 155 46.63 3.66 3.89
CA LYS A 155 47.85 3.96 3.14
C LYS A 155 48.99 3.34 3.93
N GLY A 156 49.49 2.22 3.41
CA GLY A 156 50.72 1.61 3.89
C GLY A 156 51.82 2.66 3.91
N LEU A 157 52.44 2.79 5.08
CA LEU A 157 53.80 3.27 5.22
C LEU A 157 54.70 2.32 4.43
N ASN A 158 55.40 2.84 3.43
CA ASN A 158 56.58 2.18 2.87
C ASN A 158 57.74 3.15 2.98
N ALA A 159 58.73 2.69 3.76
CA ALA A 159 60.18 2.95 3.79
C ALA A 159 60.68 4.37 3.44
#